data_AF-A0A367RQ10-F1
#
_entry.id   AF-A0A367RQ10-F1
#
_cell.length_a   1.000
_cell.length_b   1.000
_cell.length_c   1.000
_cell.angle_alpha   90.00
_cell.angle_beta   90.00
_cell.angle_gamma   90.00
#
_symmetry.space_group_name_H-M   'P 1'
#
loop_
_entity.id
_entity.type
_entity.pdbx_description
1 polymer ?
#
loop_
_entity_poly.entity_id
_entity_poly.type
_entity_poly.pdbx_seq_one_letter_code
_entity_poly.pdbx_strand_id
1 'polypeptide(L)'
;MYGAIEPLTGDHFLYEYPKLNGECFQQFLDWLSQQLGSDYAILQIDQAPAHTSSAIRWPENIIPLFQPASAPELNPIERLWQALKKPLKNQLFSSLQALRERIQEIFDQLTFDQVISVSSYNFILEALFYAASY
;
A
#
# COMPACT_ATOMS: atom_id res chain seq x y z
N MET A 1 -9.59 -0.31 -3.05
CA MET A 1 -8.63 -0.96 -2.14
C MET A 1 -7.53 0.01 -1.81
N TYR A 2 -7.16 0.06 -0.54
CA TYR A 2 -5.97 0.74 -0.06
C TYR A 2 -5.03 -0.29 0.54
N GLY A 3 -3.74 -0.05 0.44
CA GLY A 3 -2.76 -0.92 1.05
C GLY A 3 -1.47 -0.21 1.40
N ALA A 4 -0.78 -0.77 2.38
CA ALA A 4 0.57 -0.40 2.79
C ALA A 4 1.37 -1.69 2.99
N ILE A 5 2.67 -1.63 2.72
CA ILE A 5 3.59 -2.73 2.98
C ILE A 5 4.83 -2.21 3.67
N GLU A 6 5.40 -3.03 4.54
CA GLU A 6 6.73 -2.83 5.11
C GLU A 6 7.67 -3.81 4.40
N PRO A 7 8.53 -3.32 3.49
CA PRO A 7 9.33 -4.22 2.66
C PRO A 7 10.33 -5.08 3.44
N LEU A 8 10.84 -4.65 4.59
CA LEU A 8 11.92 -5.38 5.26
C LEU A 8 11.44 -6.66 5.95
N THR A 9 10.23 -6.63 6.48
CA THR A 9 9.59 -7.68 7.29
C THR A 9 8.51 -8.42 6.49
N GLY A 10 7.96 -7.81 5.45
CA GLY A 10 6.87 -8.37 4.66
C GLY A 10 5.48 -8.11 5.26
N ASP A 11 5.40 -7.34 6.36
CA ASP A 11 4.13 -6.89 6.89
C ASP A 11 3.35 -6.13 5.83
N HIS A 12 2.05 -6.41 5.78
CA HIS A 12 1.18 -5.83 4.76
C HIS A 12 -0.21 -5.59 5.33
N PHE A 13 -0.74 -4.42 4.99
CA PHE A 13 -2.00 -3.91 5.46
C PHE A 13 -2.88 -3.64 4.26
N LEU A 14 -4.07 -4.22 4.24
CA LEU A 14 -4.96 -4.17 3.09
C LEU A 14 -6.39 -3.99 3.57
N TYR A 15 -7.09 -3.04 2.96
CA TYR A 15 -8.51 -2.86 3.24
C TYR A 15 -9.27 -2.38 2.01
N GLU A 16 -10.45 -2.94 1.77
CA GLU A 16 -11.34 -2.49 0.70
C GLU A 16 -12.24 -1.36 1.21
N TYR A 17 -12.17 -0.22 0.52
CA TYR A 17 -13.09 0.90 0.71
C TYR A 17 -13.92 1.11 -0.56
N PRO A 18 -15.15 1.66 -0.45
CA PRO A 18 -16.05 1.85 -1.58
C PRO A 18 -15.53 2.77 -2.69
N LYS A 19 -14.61 3.69 -2.36
CA LYS A 19 -14.10 4.73 -3.28
C LYS A 19 -12.61 4.98 -3.08
N LEU A 20 -11.97 5.51 -4.13
CA LEU A 20 -10.62 6.05 -4.07
C LEU A 20 -10.71 7.59 -3.95
N ASN A 21 -10.77 8.10 -2.73
CA ASN A 21 -10.88 9.53 -2.43
C ASN A 21 -10.22 9.89 -1.08
N GLY A 22 -10.16 11.18 -0.76
CA GLY A 22 -9.54 11.64 0.50
C GLY A 22 -10.27 11.16 1.77
N GLU A 23 -11.58 10.97 1.72
CA GLU A 23 -12.37 10.48 2.86
C GLU A 23 -12.02 9.02 3.20
N CYS A 24 -12.04 8.13 2.20
CA CYS A 24 -11.65 6.74 2.40
C CYS A 24 -10.15 6.61 2.71
N PHE A 25 -9.31 7.51 2.17
CA PHE A 25 -7.90 7.55 2.53
C PHE A 25 -7.70 7.95 4.01
N GLN A 26 -8.43 8.94 4.53
CA GLN A 26 -8.39 9.27 5.96
C GLN A 26 -8.79 8.07 6.82
N GLN A 27 -9.87 7.37 6.47
CA GLN A 27 -10.29 6.17 7.20
C GLN A 27 -9.22 5.06 7.17
N PHE A 28 -8.54 4.89 6.02
CA PHE A 28 -7.41 3.98 5.92
C PHE A 28 -6.24 4.38 6.82
N LEU A 29 -5.90 5.66 6.91
CA LEU A 29 -4.84 6.16 7.81
C LEU A 29 -5.20 5.93 9.29
N ASP A 30 -6.44 6.23 9.68
CA ASP A 30 -6.91 6.03 11.05
C ASP A 30 -6.87 4.55 11.45
N TRP A 31 -7.27 3.67 10.53
CA TRP A 31 -7.20 2.22 10.72
C TRP A 31 -5.75 1.73 10.76
N LEU A 32 -4.89 2.18 9.85
CA LEU A 32 -3.48 1.80 9.80
C LEU A 32 -2.75 2.22 11.08
N SER A 33 -2.99 3.44 11.56
CA SER A 33 -2.44 3.94 12.83
C SER A 33 -2.77 3.02 14.00
N GLN A 34 -4.02 2.52 14.06
CA GLN A 34 -4.42 1.54 15.07
C GLN A 34 -3.72 0.19 14.91
N GLN A 35 -3.49 -0.27 13.67
CA GLN A 35 -2.76 -1.52 13.41
C GLN A 35 -1.28 -1.41 13.85
N LEU A 36 -0.66 -0.24 13.69
CA LEU A 36 0.71 0.02 14.13
C LEU A 36 0.84 0.12 15.66
N GLY A 37 -0.25 0.42 16.38
CA GLY A 37 -0.23 0.55 17.83
C GLY A 37 0.73 1.65 18.29
N SER A 38 1.79 1.28 19.02
CA SER A 38 2.83 2.21 19.47
C SER A 38 3.94 2.47 18.45
N ASP A 39 3.97 1.72 17.34
CA ASP A 39 4.99 1.85 16.32
C ASP A 39 4.73 3.05 15.42
N TYR A 40 5.80 3.55 14.80
CA TYR A 40 5.79 4.67 13.87
C TYR A 40 6.09 4.18 12.45
N ALA A 41 5.41 4.75 11.47
CA ALA A 41 5.64 4.47 10.05
C ALA A 41 5.99 5.75 9.28
N ILE A 42 7.04 5.68 8.46
CA ILE A 42 7.22 6.61 7.34
C ILE A 42 6.46 6.02 6.15
N LEU A 43 5.33 6.62 5.80
CA LEU A 43 4.45 6.12 4.75
C LEU A 43 4.76 6.80 3.42
N GLN A 44 5.43 6.07 2.52
CA GLN A 44 5.64 6.51 1.14
C GLN A 44 4.31 6.50 0.36
N ILE A 45 3.97 7.62 -0.26
CA ILE A 45 2.75 7.77 -1.07
C ILE A 45 3.00 8.54 -2.37
N ASP A 46 2.21 8.21 -3.38
CA ASP A 46 2.17 8.99 -4.62
C ASP A 46 1.39 10.31 -4.45
N GLN A 47 1.43 11.14 -5.49
CA GLN A 47 0.76 12.43 -5.49
C GLN A 47 -0.68 12.36 -6.04
N ALA A 48 -1.35 11.20 -5.95
CA ALA A 48 -2.73 11.07 -6.38
C ALA A 48 -3.64 12.07 -5.64
N PRO A 49 -4.71 12.61 -6.28
CA PRO A 49 -5.60 13.57 -5.63
C PRO A 49 -6.22 13.08 -4.31
N ALA A 50 -6.36 11.77 -4.15
CA ALA A 50 -6.84 11.16 -2.91
C ALA A 50 -5.85 11.35 -1.74
N HIS A 51 -4.55 11.46 -2.02
CA HIS A 51 -3.47 11.54 -1.02
C HIS A 51 -2.95 12.96 -0.80
N THR A 52 -3.28 13.90 -1.69
CA THR A 52 -2.78 15.29 -1.66
C THR A 52 -3.84 16.31 -1.22
N SER A 53 -5.01 15.84 -0.78
CA SER A 53 -6.04 16.73 -0.23
C SER A 53 -5.52 17.42 1.03
N SER A 54 -5.63 18.75 1.08
CA SER A 54 -5.29 19.55 2.27
C SER A 54 -6.17 19.26 3.49
N ALA A 55 -7.23 18.47 3.34
CA ALA A 55 -8.10 18.04 4.42
C ALA A 55 -7.60 16.80 5.18
N ILE A 56 -6.53 16.13 4.69
CA ILE A 56 -5.97 14.93 5.33
C ILE A 56 -5.35 15.33 6.67
N ARG A 57 -5.72 14.59 7.72
CA ARG A 57 -5.17 14.69 9.07
C ARG A 57 -4.29 13.47 9.32
N TRP A 58 -2.99 13.68 9.30
CA TRP A 58 -2.01 12.62 9.54
C TRP A 58 -2.05 12.19 11.02
N PRO A 59 -2.23 10.89 11.33
CA PRO A 59 -2.04 10.37 12.67
C PRO A 59 -0.62 10.63 13.18
N GLU A 60 -0.43 10.81 14.49
CA GLU A 60 0.88 11.16 15.07
C GLU A 60 1.98 10.13 14.77
N ASN A 61 1.60 8.87 14.62
CA ASN A 61 2.52 7.77 14.34
C ASN A 61 2.71 7.47 12.85
N ILE A 62 2.18 8.30 11.95
CA ILE A 62 2.37 8.17 10.49
C ILE A 62 2.96 9.46 9.92
N ILE A 63 4.16 9.35 9.37
CA ILE A 63 4.87 10.46 8.73
C ILE A 63 4.78 10.27 7.20
N PRO A 64 4.13 11.16 6.46
CA PRO A 64 4.02 11.03 5.00
C PRO A 64 5.35 11.33 4.30
N LEU A 65 5.72 10.48 3.35
CA LEU A 65 6.81 10.70 2.41
C LEU A 65 6.27 10.72 0.98
N PHE A 66 6.12 11.91 0.40
CA PHE A 66 5.63 12.05 -0.97
C PHE A 66 6.74 11.73 -1.97
N GLN A 67 6.51 10.73 -2.82
CA GLN A 67 7.45 10.41 -3.88
C GLN A 67 7.36 11.43 -5.05
N PRO A 68 8.38 11.49 -5.93
CA PRO A 68 8.32 12.27 -7.16
C PRO A 68 7.10 11.91 -8.02
N ALA A 69 6.53 12.92 -8.69
CA ALA A 69 5.39 12.72 -9.56
C ALA A 69 5.74 11.74 -10.70
N SER A 70 4.80 10.85 -11.02
CA SER A 70 4.93 9.88 -12.12
C SER A 70 6.12 8.91 -12.00
N ALA A 71 6.54 8.56 -10.78
CA ALA A 71 7.63 7.60 -10.51
C ALA A 71 7.16 6.29 -9.83
N PRO A 72 6.25 5.51 -10.46
CA PRO A 72 5.72 4.29 -9.85
C PRO A 72 6.79 3.21 -9.59
N GLU A 73 7.91 3.22 -10.32
CA GLU A 73 9.03 2.30 -10.14
C GLU A 73 9.72 2.43 -8.78
N LEU A 74 9.57 3.60 -8.14
CA LEU A 74 10.08 3.90 -6.80
C LEU A 74 9.13 3.45 -5.69
N ASN A 75 7.88 3.12 -5.99
CA ASN A 75 6.92 2.67 -4.98
C ASN A 75 6.96 1.14 -4.88
N PRO A 76 7.44 0.56 -3.76
CA PRO A 76 7.53 -0.90 -3.61
C PRO A 76 6.18 -1.61 -3.80
N ILE A 77 5.08 -0.98 -3.37
CA ILE A 77 3.75 -1.62 -3.40
C ILE A 77 3.22 -1.85 -4.81
N GLU A 78 3.70 -1.09 -5.81
CA GLU A 78 3.30 -1.27 -7.20
C GLU A 78 3.72 -2.66 -7.73
N ARG A 79 4.85 -3.18 -7.24
CA ARG A 79 5.30 -4.53 -7.59
C ARG A 79 4.43 -5.60 -6.94
N LEU A 80 4.01 -5.38 -5.70
CA LEU A 80 3.04 -6.26 -5.05
C LEU A 80 1.72 -6.26 -5.82
N TRP A 81 1.20 -5.10 -6.22
CA TRP A 81 -0.01 -5.03 -7.06
C TRP A 81 0.13 -5.78 -8.37
N GLN A 82 1.28 -5.70 -9.03
CA GLN A 82 1.55 -6.48 -10.24
C GLN A 82 1.54 -7.99 -9.94
N ALA A 83 2.15 -8.43 -8.83
CA ALA A 83 2.17 -9.83 -8.43
C ALA A 83 0.76 -10.37 -8.16
N LEU A 84 -0.07 -9.61 -7.43
CA LEU A 84 -1.44 -9.97 -7.08
C LEU A 84 -2.38 -10.02 -8.28
N LYS A 85 -2.13 -9.19 -9.31
CA LYS A 85 -2.91 -9.19 -10.56
C LYS A 85 -2.58 -10.39 -11.47
N LYS A 86 -1.40 -11.01 -11.34
CA LYS A 86 -1.00 -12.18 -12.17
C LYS A 86 -2.00 -13.34 -12.11
N PRO A 87 -2.41 -13.85 -10.92
CA PRO A 87 -3.37 -14.96 -10.84
C PRO A 87 -4.77 -14.59 -11.35
N LEU A 88 -5.13 -13.31 -11.41
CA LEU A 88 -6.40 -12.83 -11.96
C LEU A 88 -6.40 -12.77 -13.49
N LYS A 89 -5.22 -12.82 -14.12
CA LYS A 89 -5.08 -12.71 -15.56
C LYS A 89 -5.79 -13.87 -16.26
N ASN A 90 -6.58 -13.55 -17.29
CA ASN A 90 -7.39 -14.49 -18.07
C ASN A 90 -8.50 -15.20 -17.27
N GLN A 91 -8.87 -14.72 -16.08
CA GLN A 91 -10.04 -15.19 -15.36
C GLN A 91 -11.26 -14.33 -15.71
N LEU A 92 -12.41 -14.98 -15.95
CA LEU A 92 -13.69 -14.32 -16.14
C LEU A 92 -14.53 -14.51 -14.89
N PHE A 93 -14.97 -13.40 -14.30
CA PHE A 93 -15.79 -13.40 -13.09
C PHE A 93 -17.25 -13.13 -13.46
N SER A 94 -18.16 -13.92 -12.89
CA SER A 94 -19.60 -13.79 -13.12
C SER A 94 -20.22 -12.57 -12.44
N SER A 95 -19.52 -11.99 -11.46
CA SER A 95 -19.95 -10.78 -10.74
C SER A 95 -18.76 -10.06 -10.11
N LEU A 96 -18.99 -8.81 -9.69
CA LEU A 96 -18.03 -8.06 -8.88
C LEU A 96 -17.74 -8.76 -7.53
N GLN A 97 -18.75 -9.42 -6.96
CA GLN A 97 -18.60 -10.14 -5.70
C GLN A 97 -17.64 -11.34 -5.85
N ALA A 98 -17.76 -12.10 -6.94
CA ALA A 98 -16.84 -13.20 -7.24
C ALA A 98 -15.40 -12.71 -7.43
N LEU A 99 -15.21 -11.53 -8.05
CA LEU A 99 -13.88 -10.92 -8.16
C LEU A 99 -13.34 -10.52 -6.79
N ARG A 100 -14.16 -9.92 -5.92
CA ARG A 100 -13.76 -9.54 -4.55
C ARG A 100 -13.34 -10.75 -3.72
N GLU A 101 -14.15 -11.81 -3.74
CA GLU A 101 -13.83 -13.07 -3.05
C GLU A 101 -12.50 -13.64 -3.53
N ARG A 102 -12.29 -13.67 -4.86
CA ARG A 102 -11.03 -14.15 -5.42
C ARG A 102 -9.83 -13.30 -4.99
N ILE A 103 -10.01 -11.98 -4.96
CA ILE A 103 -8.99 -11.05 -4.51
C ILE A 103 -8.67 -11.29 -3.02
N GLN A 104 -9.69 -11.46 -2.17
CA GLN A 104 -9.51 -11.76 -0.74
C GLN A 104 -8.75 -13.08 -0.53
N GLU A 105 -9.10 -14.15 -1.26
CA GLU A 105 -8.37 -15.42 -1.20
C GLU A 105 -6.88 -15.27 -1.53
N ILE A 106 -6.54 -14.46 -2.54
CA ILE A 106 -5.14 -14.20 -2.91
C ILE A 106 -4.41 -13.49 -1.77
N PHE A 107 -5.09 -12.57 -1.08
CA PHE A 107 -4.51 -11.87 0.06
C PHE A 107 -4.32 -12.74 1.29
N ASP A 108 -5.30 -13.57 1.62
CA ASP A 108 -5.21 -14.49 2.75
C ASP A 108 -4.09 -15.52 2.58
N GLN A 109 -3.63 -15.74 1.34
CA GLN A 109 -2.52 -16.62 0.99
C GLN A 109 -1.17 -15.89 0.86
N LEU A 110 -1.15 -14.56 0.95
CA LEU A 110 0.05 -13.77 0.77
C LEU A 110 0.98 -13.97 1.97
N THR A 111 2.19 -14.47 1.72
CA THR A 111 3.18 -14.66 2.79
C THR A 111 4.10 -13.46 2.91
N PHE A 112 4.68 -13.27 4.09
CA PHE A 112 5.70 -12.24 4.31
C PHE A 112 6.88 -12.39 3.34
N ASP A 113 7.38 -13.60 3.13
CA ASP A 113 8.45 -13.88 2.16
C ASP A 113 8.10 -13.46 0.73
N GLN A 114 6.84 -13.66 0.32
CA GLN A 114 6.38 -13.22 -1.00
C GLN A 114 6.39 -11.69 -1.10
N VAL A 115 5.92 -10.99 -0.07
CA VAL A 115 5.96 -9.51 -0.03
C VAL A 115 7.40 -9.04 -0.16
N ILE A 116 8.29 -9.53 0.71
CA ILE A 116 9.72 -9.18 0.71
C ILE A 116 10.33 -9.42 -0.69
N SER A 117 10.07 -10.59 -1.28
CA SER A 117 10.66 -10.97 -2.57
C SER A 117 10.29 -10.03 -3.73
N VAL A 118 9.16 -9.32 -3.64
CA VAL A 118 8.67 -8.42 -4.69
C VAL A 118 8.80 -6.93 -4.35
N SER A 119 9.04 -6.58 -3.08
CA SER A 119 9.12 -5.17 -2.66
C SER A 119 10.54 -4.70 -2.29
N SER A 120 11.44 -5.60 -1.90
CA SER A 120 12.62 -5.24 -1.09
C SER A 120 13.90 -5.11 -1.93
N TYR A 121 13.80 -4.41 -3.06
CA TYR A 121 14.96 -4.16 -3.91
C TYR A 121 15.85 -3.06 -3.34
N ASN A 122 17.16 -3.29 -3.31
CA ASN A 122 18.14 -2.36 -2.71
C ASN A 122 17.99 -0.92 -3.19
N PHE A 123 17.82 -0.67 -4.48
CA PHE A 123 17.68 0.70 -4.99
C PHE A 123 16.43 1.44 -4.48
N ILE A 124 15.36 0.71 -4.16
CA ILE A 124 14.13 1.28 -3.58
C ILE A 124 14.37 1.62 -2.11
N LEU A 125 14.96 0.68 -1.37
CA LEU A 125 15.28 0.85 0.04
C LEU A 125 16.30 1.98 0.25
N GLU A 126 17.34 2.05 -0.58
CA GLU A 126 18.34 3.11 -0.57
C GLU A 126 17.70 4.48 -0.86
N ALA A 127 16.81 4.57 -1.86
CA ALA A 127 16.10 5.81 -2.17
C ALA A 127 15.18 6.25 -1.01
N LEU A 128 14.49 5.29 -0.38
CA LEU A 128 13.64 5.52 0.78
C LEU A 128 14.43 6.01 1.99
N PHE A 129 15.50 5.31 2.35
CA PHE A 129 16.35 5.69 3.48
C PHE A 129 17.04 7.03 3.25
N TYR A 130 17.49 7.29 2.02
CA TYR A 130 18.05 8.59 1.66
C TYR A 130 17.03 9.71 1.85
N ALA A 131 15.80 9.53 1.36
CA ALA A 131 14.74 10.54 1.48
C ALA A 131 14.27 10.76 2.93
N ALA A 132 14.26 9.71 3.76
CA ALA A 132 13.91 9.78 5.17
C ALA A 132 15.02 10.35 6.08
N SER A 133 16.23 10.54 5.56
CA SER A 133 17.38 11.06 6.33
C SER A 133 17.47 12.60 6.37
N TYR A 134 16.51 13.30 5.75
CA TYR A 134 16.40 14.76 5.69
C TYR A 134 15.18 15.26 6.47
#